data_AF-A0A0A2W1E0-F1
#
_entry.id   AF-A0A0A2W1E0-F1
#
_cell.length_a   1.000
_cell.length_b   1.000
_cell.length_c   1.000
_cell.angle_alpha   90.00
_cell.angle_beta   90.00
_cell.angle_gamma   90.00
#
_symmetry.space_group_name_H-M   'P 1'
#
loop_
_entity.id
_entity.type
_entity.pdbx_description
1 polymer ?
#
loop_
_entity_poly.entity_id
_entity_poly.type
_entity_poly.pdbx_seq_one_letter_code
_entity_poly.pdbx_strand_id
1 'polypeptide(L)'
;MDEKRRLPLHRAAAPADMTTTAVRRRRTRLWVPVLLIVLLGYSLLSSYDVDVRGRLDRLSKEANSAAARAVGITRKVPLEIHIMSKCPDAKSALQELILPAMQQVHDKVDFRLSFIAHLTPEDGIKCKHGPPECLGNIIELCARELYPDPKISLGFVMCLTKDYQHIPERSLVEDCALEHAIDMKKLNECATRDDGAHGIDLLRASAQHSDDVCFPFPEPPPPLQPFHLPNPNLHHAGQRQHQRNHPPRQ
;
A
#
# COMPACT_ATOMS: atom_id res chain seq x y z
N MET A 1 -1.36 -112.48 -22.07
CA MET A 1 -0.89 -112.83 -23.43
C MET A 1 -0.99 -111.57 -24.26
N ASP A 2 0.15 -111.20 -24.84
CA ASP A 2 0.33 -110.18 -25.87
C ASP A 2 -0.80 -110.13 -26.91
N GLU A 3 -1.15 -108.93 -27.38
CA GLU A 3 -0.91 -108.63 -28.78
C GLU A 3 -0.91 -107.11 -28.99
N LYS A 4 0.18 -106.67 -29.58
CA LYS A 4 0.59 -105.30 -29.90
C LYS A 4 -0.18 -104.73 -31.10
N ARG A 5 -0.50 -103.44 -30.99
CA ARG A 5 0.03 -102.34 -31.83
C ARG A 5 -0.01 -102.57 -33.37
N ARG A 6 -0.62 -101.64 -34.12
CA ARG A 6 0.06 -100.87 -35.19
C ARG A 6 -0.83 -99.80 -35.85
N LEU A 7 -0.36 -98.56 -35.79
CA LEU A 7 -0.53 -97.54 -36.83
C LEU A 7 0.33 -97.93 -38.07
N PRO A 8 0.04 -97.40 -39.27
CA PRO A 8 0.81 -96.24 -39.74
C PRO A 8 0.05 -95.22 -40.63
N LEU A 9 0.64 -94.02 -40.67
CA LEU A 9 0.44 -92.88 -41.57
C LEU A 9 0.37 -93.24 -43.07
N HIS A 10 -0.34 -92.44 -43.88
CA HIS A 10 0.24 -91.74 -45.05
C HIS A 10 -0.66 -90.63 -45.66
N ARG A 11 -0.03 -89.45 -45.76
CA ARG A 11 -0.13 -88.26 -46.64
C ARG A 11 -1.22 -88.08 -47.73
N ALA A 12 -1.88 -86.91 -47.62
CA ALA A 12 -2.05 -85.78 -48.57
C ALA A 12 -3.03 -85.76 -49.78
N ALA A 13 -3.73 -84.60 -49.81
CA ALA A 13 -4.20 -83.76 -50.93
C ALA A 13 -5.62 -83.94 -51.53
N ALA A 14 -6.53 -83.02 -51.11
CA ALA A 14 -7.52 -82.15 -51.81
C ALA A 14 -8.20 -82.58 -53.15
N PRO A 15 -9.27 -81.92 -53.67
CA PRO A 15 -10.05 -80.74 -53.20
C PRO A 15 -11.61 -80.86 -53.32
N ALA A 16 -12.32 -79.82 -52.86
CA ALA A 16 -13.68 -79.35 -53.24
C ALA A 16 -14.87 -80.36 -53.12
N ASP A 17 -16.08 -80.01 -52.69
CA ASP A 17 -16.81 -78.75 -52.80
C ASP A 17 -18.04 -78.74 -51.86
N MET A 18 -18.46 -77.52 -51.54
CA MET A 18 -19.85 -77.06 -51.32
C MET A 18 -20.79 -77.80 -50.34
N THR A 19 -21.09 -77.11 -49.22
CA THR A 19 -22.44 -76.74 -48.71
C THR A 19 -22.59 -76.93 -47.20
N THR A 20 -22.48 -75.84 -46.42
CA THR A 20 -23.53 -75.49 -45.46
C THR A 20 -23.37 -74.07 -44.92
N THR A 21 -24.46 -73.32 -45.09
CA THR A 21 -24.68 -71.95 -44.70
C THR A 21 -24.89 -71.76 -43.19
N ALA A 22 -24.16 -70.80 -42.62
CA ALA A 22 -24.68 -69.68 -41.84
C ALA A 22 -25.80 -69.92 -40.79
N VAL A 23 -25.47 -70.27 -39.53
CA VAL A 23 -26.31 -69.91 -38.36
C VAL A 23 -25.46 -69.72 -37.09
N ARG A 24 -24.59 -68.70 -37.02
CA ARG A 24 -24.01 -68.26 -35.72
C ARG A 24 -23.54 -66.81 -35.68
N ARG A 25 -24.22 -65.90 -36.40
CA ARG A 25 -23.80 -64.48 -36.49
C ARG A 25 -24.91 -63.44 -36.24
N ARG A 26 -26.10 -63.87 -35.80
CA ARG A 26 -27.29 -62.99 -35.70
C ARG A 26 -27.68 -62.55 -34.28
N ARG A 27 -27.26 -63.26 -33.22
CA ARG A 27 -27.65 -62.92 -31.83
C ARG A 27 -26.80 -61.80 -31.19
N THR A 28 -25.56 -61.62 -31.63
CA THR A 28 -24.63 -60.60 -31.08
C THR A 28 -24.79 -59.21 -31.68
N ARG A 29 -25.52 -59.05 -32.79
CA ARG A 29 -25.74 -57.74 -33.45
C ARG A 29 -26.88 -56.91 -32.85
N LEU A 30 -27.79 -57.52 -32.07
CA LEU A 30 -28.96 -56.82 -31.51
C LEU A 30 -28.65 -56.05 -30.21
N TRP A 31 -27.62 -56.45 -29.47
CA TRP A 31 -27.23 -55.82 -28.20
C TRP A 31 -26.30 -54.62 -28.36
N VAL A 32 -25.60 -54.54 -29.49
CA VAL A 32 -24.69 -53.42 -29.83
C VAL A 32 -25.39 -52.04 -29.78
N PRO A 33 -26.59 -51.83 -30.38
CA PRO A 33 -27.24 -50.53 -30.31
C PRO A 33 -27.72 -50.17 -28.90
N VAL A 34 -28.18 -51.14 -28.10
CA VAL A 34 -28.60 -50.90 -26.71
C VAL A 34 -27.40 -50.49 -25.85
N LEU A 35 -26.28 -51.16 -26.01
CA LEU A 35 -25.04 -50.86 -25.27
C LEU A 35 -24.47 -49.50 -25.68
N LEU A 36 -24.57 -49.12 -26.96
CA LEU A 36 -24.23 -47.79 -27.45
C LEU A 36 -25.13 -46.70 -26.86
N ILE A 37 -26.45 -46.92 -26.79
CA ILE A 37 -27.40 -45.96 -26.19
C ILE A 37 -27.13 -45.79 -24.68
N VAL A 38 -26.86 -46.89 -23.97
CA VAL A 38 -26.53 -46.84 -22.53
C VAL A 38 -25.20 -46.12 -22.32
N LEU A 39 -24.17 -46.37 -23.13
CA LEU A 39 -22.89 -45.65 -23.06
C LEU A 39 -23.04 -44.16 -23.42
N LEU A 40 -23.85 -43.81 -24.42
CA LEU A 40 -24.15 -42.42 -24.77
C LEU A 40 -24.91 -41.72 -23.63
N GLY A 41 -25.91 -42.39 -23.06
CA GLY A 41 -26.69 -41.88 -21.93
C GLY A 41 -25.84 -41.68 -20.68
N TYR A 42 -24.96 -42.65 -20.36
CA TYR A 42 -24.01 -42.54 -19.25
C TYR A 42 -22.98 -41.41 -19.49
N SER A 43 -22.48 -41.27 -20.72
CA SER A 43 -21.53 -40.22 -21.07
C SER A 43 -22.14 -38.82 -20.98
N LEU A 44 -23.38 -38.66 -21.44
CA LEU A 44 -24.13 -37.41 -21.30
C LEU A 44 -24.39 -37.10 -19.82
N LEU A 45 -24.92 -38.06 -19.04
CA LEU A 45 -25.21 -37.86 -17.62
C LEU A 45 -23.94 -37.53 -16.81
N SER A 46 -22.82 -38.21 -17.11
CA SER A 46 -21.51 -37.92 -16.52
C SER A 46 -21.01 -36.53 -16.89
N SER A 47 -21.20 -36.10 -18.15
CA SER A 47 -20.81 -34.77 -18.60
C SER A 47 -21.64 -33.66 -17.92
N TYR A 48 -22.93 -33.90 -17.70
CA TYR A 48 -23.81 -33.00 -16.95
C TYR A 48 -23.43 -32.92 -15.45
N ASP A 49 -23.10 -34.05 -14.80
CA ASP A 49 -22.67 -34.06 -13.38
C ASP A 49 -21.34 -33.30 -13.17
N VAL A 50 -20.38 -33.48 -14.10
CA VAL A 50 -19.08 -32.78 -14.08
C VAL A 50 -19.27 -31.26 -14.26
N ASP A 51 -20.17 -30.82 -15.15
CA ASP A 51 -20.48 -29.40 -15.34
C ASP A 51 -21.10 -28.76 -14.08
N VAL A 52 -22.05 -29.46 -13.44
CA VAL A 52 -22.69 -29.01 -12.20
C VAL A 52 -21.68 -28.91 -11.05
N ARG A 53 -20.79 -29.90 -10.87
CA ARG A 53 -19.71 -29.84 -9.88
C ARG A 53 -18.78 -28.66 -10.14
N GLY A 54 -18.33 -28.47 -11.38
CA GLY A 54 -17.45 -27.36 -11.75
C GLY A 54 -18.09 -25.99 -11.50
N ARG A 55 -19.40 -25.87 -11.73
CA ARG A 55 -20.15 -24.64 -11.44
C ARG A 55 -20.30 -24.40 -9.94
N LEU A 56 -20.58 -25.44 -9.15
CA LEU A 56 -20.68 -25.34 -7.70
C LEU A 56 -19.33 -24.96 -7.06
N ASP A 57 -18.24 -25.52 -7.55
CA ASP A 57 -16.87 -25.20 -7.10
C ASP A 57 -16.50 -23.74 -7.42
N ARG A 58 -16.87 -23.23 -8.60
CA ARG A 58 -16.68 -21.81 -8.94
C ARG A 58 -17.47 -20.90 -8.00
N LEU A 59 -18.75 -21.20 -7.77
CA LEU A 59 -19.60 -20.41 -6.87
C LEU A 59 -19.07 -20.42 -5.43
N SER A 60 -18.62 -21.58 -4.95
CA SER A 60 -17.98 -21.71 -3.63
C SER A 60 -16.70 -20.87 -3.55
N LYS A 61 -15.86 -20.89 -4.59
CA LYS A 61 -14.61 -20.11 -4.63
C LYS A 61 -14.86 -18.60 -4.71
N GLU A 62 -15.86 -18.18 -5.47
CA GLU A 62 -16.29 -16.77 -5.54
C GLU A 62 -16.87 -16.29 -4.21
N ALA A 63 -17.74 -17.08 -3.57
CA ALA A 63 -18.31 -16.77 -2.26
C ALA A 63 -17.24 -16.70 -1.17
N ASN A 64 -16.29 -17.64 -1.15
CA ASN A 64 -15.16 -17.61 -0.23
C ASN A 64 -14.23 -16.42 -0.48
N SER A 65 -14.03 -16.02 -1.74
CA SER A 65 -13.22 -14.84 -2.08
C SER A 65 -13.92 -13.53 -1.70
N ALA A 66 -15.24 -13.47 -1.86
CA ALA A 66 -16.06 -12.32 -1.44
C ALA A 66 -16.12 -12.23 0.09
N ALA A 67 -16.30 -13.35 0.79
CA ALA A 67 -16.25 -13.42 2.25
C ALA A 67 -14.85 -13.08 2.78
N ALA A 68 -13.78 -13.57 2.16
CA ALA A 68 -12.40 -13.20 2.52
C ALA A 68 -12.11 -11.70 2.28
N ARG A 69 -12.66 -11.10 1.21
CA ARG A 69 -12.60 -9.66 0.99
C ARG A 69 -13.42 -8.87 2.02
N ALA A 70 -14.59 -9.34 2.41
CA ALA A 70 -15.43 -8.69 3.40
C ALA A 70 -14.84 -8.79 4.83
N VAL A 71 -14.25 -9.94 5.18
CA VAL A 71 -13.53 -10.16 6.44
C VAL A 71 -12.18 -9.43 6.44
N GLY A 72 -11.56 -9.26 5.27
CA GLY A 72 -10.33 -8.49 5.08
C GLY A 72 -10.49 -6.96 5.21
N ILE A 73 -11.72 -6.46 5.35
CA ILE A 73 -11.98 -5.05 5.71
C ILE A 73 -12.36 -5.00 7.19
N THR A 74 -11.43 -5.37 8.07
CA THR A 74 -11.43 -4.79 9.41
C THR A 74 -11.22 -3.28 9.22
N ARG A 75 -12.25 -2.47 9.48
CA ARG A 75 -12.12 -1.00 9.40
C ARG A 75 -11.03 -0.58 10.38
N LYS A 76 -9.86 -0.24 9.84
CA LYS A 76 -8.72 0.23 10.62
C LYS A 76 -9.05 1.59 11.24
N VAL A 77 -8.51 1.84 12.43
CA VAL A 77 -8.65 3.13 13.11
C VAL A 77 -7.63 4.11 12.50
N PRO A 78 -8.05 5.29 12.01
CA PRO A 78 -7.10 6.31 11.56
C PRO A 78 -6.21 6.75 12.73
N LEU A 79 -4.89 6.68 12.55
CA LEU A 79 -3.91 7.17 13.51
C LEU A 79 -2.90 8.04 12.76
N GLU A 80 -2.86 9.32 13.07
CA GLU A 80 -1.95 10.26 12.43
C GLU A 80 -1.07 10.98 13.45
N ILE A 81 0.19 11.18 13.08
CA ILE A 81 1.13 12.01 13.84
C ILE A 81 1.74 13.10 12.96
N HIS A 82 2.03 14.24 13.57
CA HIS A 82 2.62 15.40 12.91
C HIS A 82 3.91 15.79 13.65
N ILE A 83 5.06 15.68 12.97
CA ILE A 83 6.38 15.92 13.58
C ILE A 83 7.25 16.86 12.75
N MET A 84 8.45 17.16 13.23
CA MET A 84 9.52 17.79 12.45
C MET A 84 10.78 16.93 12.63
N SER A 85 11.51 16.63 11.55
CA SER A 85 12.66 15.72 11.58
C SER A 85 13.75 16.13 12.58
N LYS A 86 14.01 17.44 12.73
CA LYS A 86 15.02 17.98 13.66
C LYS A 86 14.50 18.35 15.05
N CYS A 87 13.32 17.89 15.44
CA CYS A 87 12.73 18.25 16.74
C CYS A 87 13.13 17.29 17.86
N PRO A 88 13.70 17.77 18.99
CA PRO A 88 13.98 16.92 20.14
C PRO A 88 12.71 16.30 20.75
N ASP A 89 11.59 17.01 20.72
CA ASP A 89 10.32 16.48 21.25
C ASP A 89 9.78 15.35 20.37
N ALA A 90 10.04 15.40 19.05
CA ALA A 90 9.68 14.30 18.14
C ALA A 90 10.45 13.02 18.48
N LYS A 91 11.71 13.13 18.90
CA LYS A 91 12.50 11.98 19.39
C LYS A 91 11.82 11.33 20.59
N SER A 92 11.46 12.11 21.60
CA SER A 92 10.77 11.60 22.78
C SER A 92 9.40 11.01 22.44
N ALA A 93 8.60 11.70 21.63
CA ALA A 93 7.28 11.21 21.20
C ALA A 93 7.38 9.87 20.44
N LEU A 94 8.29 9.76 19.48
CA LEU A 94 8.49 8.54 18.70
C LEU A 94 8.95 7.37 19.59
N GLN A 95 9.92 7.62 20.47
CA GLN A 95 10.53 6.59 21.31
C GLN A 95 9.60 6.11 22.44
N GLU A 96 8.90 7.03 23.10
CA GLU A 96 8.16 6.73 24.33
C GLU A 96 6.68 6.40 24.05
N LEU A 97 6.10 6.93 22.96
CA LEU A 97 4.67 6.81 22.70
C LEU A 97 4.39 6.05 21.40
N ILE A 98 4.90 6.54 20.26
CA ILE A 98 4.44 6.06 18.96
C ILE A 98 4.96 4.67 18.64
N LEU A 99 6.27 4.41 18.76
CA LEU A 99 6.82 3.09 18.46
C LEU A 99 6.26 1.99 19.37
N PRO A 100 6.20 2.16 20.72
CA PRO A 100 5.60 1.17 21.60
C PRO A 100 4.12 0.88 21.28
N ALA A 101 3.36 1.90 20.86
CA ALA A 101 1.98 1.72 20.42
C ALA A 101 1.92 0.96 19.10
N MET A 102 2.65 1.40 18.07
CA MET A 102 2.64 0.79 16.74
C MET A 102 3.10 -0.68 16.75
N GLN A 103 4.03 -1.05 17.63
CA GLN A 103 4.40 -2.46 17.83
C GLN A 103 3.19 -3.34 18.19
N GLN A 104 2.21 -2.80 18.94
CA GLN A 104 1.04 -3.54 19.40
C GLN A 104 -0.17 -3.42 18.46
N VAL A 105 -0.28 -2.32 17.69
CA VAL A 105 -1.51 -1.99 16.96
C VAL A 105 -1.35 -1.72 15.46
N HIS A 106 -0.14 -1.86 14.87
CA HIS A 106 0.09 -1.56 13.44
C HIS A 106 -0.87 -2.27 12.46
N ASP A 107 -1.36 -3.47 12.80
CA ASP A 107 -2.31 -4.23 12.00
C ASP A 107 -3.76 -3.71 12.12
N LYS A 108 -4.04 -2.89 13.15
CA LYS A 108 -5.36 -2.35 13.48
C LYS A 108 -5.55 -0.89 13.10
N VAL A 109 -4.45 -0.18 12.80
CA VAL A 109 -4.49 1.25 12.47
C VAL A 109 -4.16 1.51 11.02
N ASP A 110 -4.76 2.57 10.49
CA ASP A 110 -4.36 3.21 9.25
C ASP A 110 -3.43 4.37 9.65
N PHE A 111 -2.12 4.10 9.62
CA PHE A 111 -1.12 5.00 10.17
C PHE A 111 -0.64 6.00 9.13
N ARG A 112 -0.68 7.30 9.48
CA ARG A 112 -0.13 8.39 8.69
C ARG A 112 0.91 9.16 9.48
N LEU A 113 2.06 9.40 8.84
CA LEU A 113 3.10 10.29 9.33
C LEU A 113 3.13 11.54 8.44
N SER A 114 2.88 12.68 9.07
CA SER A 114 2.91 14.00 8.46
C SER A 114 3.98 14.87 9.14
N PHE A 115 4.46 15.85 8.40
CA PHE A 115 5.47 16.81 8.79
C PHE A 115 4.92 18.23 8.80
N ILE A 116 5.32 18.96 9.83
CA ILE A 116 4.97 20.36 10.05
C ILE A 116 6.03 21.23 9.37
N ALA A 117 5.57 22.21 8.59
CA ALA A 117 6.40 23.31 8.09
C ALA A 117 5.49 24.51 7.84
N HIS A 118 6.07 25.70 7.75
CA HIS A 118 5.34 26.92 7.44
C HIS A 118 5.29 27.17 5.93
N LEU A 119 4.10 27.35 5.40
CA LEU A 119 3.88 27.78 4.03
C LEU A 119 4.09 29.30 3.91
N THR A 120 4.82 29.75 2.90
CA THR A 120 5.03 31.17 2.62
C THR A 120 4.28 31.61 1.35
N PRO A 121 3.90 32.90 1.23
CA PRO A 121 3.11 33.40 0.10
C PRO A 121 3.78 33.26 -1.27
N GLU A 122 5.11 33.12 -1.31
CA GLU A 122 5.92 33.02 -2.53
C GLU A 122 6.20 31.56 -2.91
N ASP A 123 5.25 30.65 -2.60
CA ASP A 123 5.33 29.20 -2.81
C ASP A 123 6.47 28.47 -2.07
N GLY A 124 7.21 29.18 -1.21
CA GLY A 124 8.31 28.65 -0.41
C GLY A 124 7.86 27.94 0.86
N ILE A 125 8.65 26.96 1.31
CA ILE A 125 8.46 26.23 2.57
C ILE A 125 9.53 26.66 3.57
N LYS A 126 9.14 26.93 4.81
CA LYS A 126 10.06 27.23 5.91
C LYS A 126 9.88 26.25 7.06
N CYS A 127 10.98 25.64 7.47
CA CYS A 127 11.03 24.71 8.58
C CYS A 127 11.57 25.40 9.84
N LYS A 128 11.15 24.95 11.03
CA LYS A 128 11.46 25.63 12.30
C LYS A 128 12.96 25.64 12.58
N HIS A 129 13.63 24.53 12.34
CA HIS A 129 15.08 24.36 12.55
C HIS A 129 15.89 24.56 11.24
N GLY A 130 15.35 25.33 10.29
CA GLY A 130 16.04 25.77 9.08
C GLY A 130 16.05 24.75 7.92
N PRO A 131 16.82 25.04 6.86
CA PRO A 131 16.85 24.19 5.65
C PRO A 131 17.20 22.72 5.87
N PRO A 132 18.12 22.35 6.79
CA PRO A 132 18.41 20.95 7.10
C PRO A 132 17.17 20.16 7.54
N GLU A 133 16.24 20.77 8.29
CA GLU A 133 14.99 20.11 8.67
C GLU A 133 14.07 19.91 7.47
N CYS A 134 13.97 20.89 6.57
CA CYS A 134 13.14 20.73 5.37
C CYS A 134 13.62 19.56 4.53
N LEU A 135 14.93 19.44 4.31
CA LEU A 135 15.49 18.31 3.58
C LEU A 135 15.29 16.98 4.35
N GLY A 136 15.42 16.99 5.68
CA GLY A 136 15.09 15.84 6.53
C GLY A 136 13.63 15.38 6.38
N ASN A 137 12.69 16.33 6.46
CA ASN A 137 11.26 16.07 6.27
C ASN A 137 10.98 15.48 4.88
N ILE A 138 11.62 16.00 3.83
CA ILE A 138 11.51 15.48 2.45
C ILE A 138 12.01 14.05 2.37
N ILE A 139 13.17 13.74 2.96
CA ILE A 139 13.75 12.39 2.95
C ILE A 139 12.81 11.40 3.66
N GLU A 140 12.27 11.77 4.83
CA GLU A 140 11.34 10.93 5.57
C GLU A 140 9.98 10.75 4.87
N LEU A 141 9.47 11.79 4.19
CA LEU A 141 8.28 11.71 3.33
C LEU A 141 8.51 10.79 2.12
N CYS A 142 9.67 10.90 1.47
CA CYS A 142 10.06 10.01 0.37
C CYS A 142 10.20 8.55 0.83
N ALA A 143 10.77 8.32 2.01
CA ALA A 143 10.82 6.98 2.59
C ALA A 143 9.42 6.39 2.77
N ARG A 144 8.45 7.19 3.26
CA ARG A 144 7.05 6.76 3.39
C ARG A 144 6.37 6.49 2.04
N GLU A 145 6.62 7.30 1.02
CA GLU A 145 6.06 7.09 -0.33
C GLU A 145 6.56 5.78 -0.96
N LEU A 146 7.87 5.53 -0.85
CA LEU A 146 8.52 4.36 -1.42
C LEU A 146 8.28 3.07 -0.61
N TYR A 147 8.17 3.21 0.72
CA TYR A 147 8.06 2.11 1.68
C TYR A 147 6.85 2.34 2.60
N PRO A 148 5.62 2.08 2.11
CA PRO A 148 4.39 2.38 2.85
C PRO A 148 4.15 1.47 4.06
N ASP A 149 4.92 0.39 4.25
CA ASP A 149 4.87 -0.41 5.47
C ASP A 149 5.45 0.41 6.64
N PRO A 150 4.66 0.76 7.68
CA PRO A 150 5.14 1.54 8.80
C PRO A 150 6.28 0.84 9.56
N LYS A 151 6.44 -0.49 9.49
CA LYS A 151 7.60 -1.16 10.12
C LYS A 151 8.93 -0.71 9.52
N ILE A 152 8.93 -0.39 8.23
CA ILE A 152 10.12 0.05 7.50
C ILE A 152 10.26 1.58 7.65
N SER A 153 9.24 2.33 7.20
CA SER A 153 9.34 3.79 7.14
C SER A 153 9.39 4.44 8.52
N LEU A 154 8.60 3.97 9.50
CA LEU A 154 8.66 4.51 10.87
C LEU A 154 9.95 4.10 11.59
N GLY A 155 10.49 2.92 11.28
CA GLY A 155 11.79 2.48 11.77
C GLY A 155 12.90 3.43 11.31
N PHE A 156 12.94 3.69 10.00
CA PHE A 156 13.87 4.65 9.39
C PHE A 156 13.75 6.06 9.98
N VAL A 157 12.52 6.57 10.13
CA VAL A 157 12.24 7.86 10.77
C VAL A 157 12.80 7.91 12.18
N MET A 158 12.56 6.87 13.00
CA MET A 158 13.14 6.81 14.35
C MET A 158 14.67 6.77 14.30
N CYS A 159 15.28 6.01 13.39
CA CYS A 159 16.74 5.94 13.25
C CYS A 159 17.34 7.33 13.01
N LEU A 160 16.80 8.09 12.05
CA LEU A 160 17.21 9.46 11.80
C LEU A 160 16.98 10.35 13.04
N THR A 161 15.78 10.28 13.62
CA THR A 161 15.38 11.14 14.75
C THR A 161 16.23 10.88 16.01
N LYS A 162 16.80 9.67 16.20
CA LYS A 162 17.74 9.40 17.32
C LYS A 162 18.91 10.38 17.31
N ASP A 163 19.37 10.74 16.11
CA ASP A 163 20.47 11.67 15.86
C ASP A 163 20.01 12.92 15.06
N TYR A 164 18.85 13.46 15.45
CA TYR A 164 18.18 14.57 14.77
C TYR A 164 19.07 15.80 14.52
N GLN A 165 20.13 15.99 15.29
CA GLN A 165 21.07 17.10 15.14
C GLN A 165 21.87 17.01 13.84
N HIS A 166 22.19 15.80 13.38
CA HIS A 166 22.97 15.53 12.17
C HIS A 166 22.09 15.33 10.93
N ILE A 167 20.76 15.33 11.02
CA ILE A 167 19.89 15.31 9.83
C ILE A 167 20.16 16.58 8.97
N PRO A 168 20.36 16.48 7.64
CA PRO A 168 20.26 15.32 6.77
C PRO A 168 21.63 14.83 6.24
N GLU A 169 22.63 14.73 7.11
CA GLU A 169 23.96 14.25 6.75
C GLU A 169 23.89 12.90 6.04
N ARG A 170 24.61 12.81 4.91
CA ARG A 170 24.52 11.66 4.01
C ARG A 170 24.87 10.34 4.71
N SER A 171 25.89 10.32 5.57
CA SER A 171 26.29 9.13 6.32
C SER A 171 25.16 8.63 7.22
N LEU A 172 24.51 9.53 7.97
CA LEU A 172 23.37 9.18 8.82
C LEU A 172 22.21 8.60 7.99
N VAL A 173 21.90 9.23 6.86
CA VAL A 173 20.82 8.76 5.97
C VAL A 173 21.15 7.39 5.36
N GLU A 174 22.39 7.19 4.90
CA GLU A 174 22.85 5.91 4.34
C GLU A 174 22.83 4.78 5.38
N ASP A 175 23.32 5.04 6.60
CA ASP A 175 23.34 4.07 7.69
C ASP A 175 21.92 3.66 8.10
N CYS A 176 21.01 4.63 8.29
CA CYS A 176 19.61 4.36 8.61
C CYS A 176 18.87 3.67 7.46
N ALA A 177 19.18 4.02 6.21
CA ALA A 177 18.58 3.35 5.07
C ALA A 177 19.00 1.88 5.01
N LEU A 178 20.28 1.59 5.27
CA LEU A 178 20.79 0.22 5.35
C LEU A 178 20.13 -0.58 6.49
N GLU A 179 20.02 0.00 7.70
CA GLU A 179 19.41 -0.65 8.88
C GLU A 179 17.95 -1.08 8.60
N HIS A 180 17.20 -0.27 7.85
CA HIS A 180 15.78 -0.49 7.59
C HIS A 180 15.47 -1.00 6.18
N ALA A 181 16.48 -1.48 5.43
CA ALA A 181 16.32 -2.01 4.07
C ALA A 181 15.66 -1.04 3.07
N ILE A 182 15.96 0.26 3.21
CA ILE A 182 15.61 1.30 2.27
C ILE A 182 16.71 1.43 1.21
N ASP A 183 16.31 1.47 -0.05
CA ASP A 183 17.21 1.65 -1.18
C ASP A 183 17.59 3.12 -1.28
N MET A 184 18.84 3.42 -0.91
CA MET A 184 19.37 4.79 -0.91
C MET A 184 19.26 5.44 -2.29
N LYS A 185 19.41 4.67 -3.37
CA LYS A 185 19.32 5.20 -4.73
C LYS A 185 17.89 5.68 -5.00
N LYS A 186 16.88 4.86 -4.69
CA LYS A 186 15.47 5.24 -4.84
C LYS A 186 15.09 6.41 -3.95
N LEU A 187 15.61 6.45 -2.73
CA LEU A 187 15.38 7.53 -1.78
C LEU A 187 15.92 8.86 -2.32
N ASN A 188 17.17 8.86 -2.80
CA ASN A 188 17.77 10.03 -3.44
C ASN A 188 17.04 10.42 -4.73
N GLU A 189 16.67 9.44 -5.58
CA GLU A 189 15.86 9.67 -6.78
C GLU A 189 14.52 10.33 -6.42
N CYS A 190 13.83 9.93 -5.35
CA CYS A 190 12.60 10.58 -4.91
C CYS A 190 12.82 12.03 -4.45
N ALA A 191 13.85 12.26 -3.61
CA ALA A 191 14.11 13.58 -3.05
C ALA A 191 14.60 14.60 -4.09
N THR A 192 15.20 14.12 -5.20
CA THR A 192 15.78 14.95 -6.27
C THR A 192 14.99 14.92 -7.57
N ARG A 193 13.90 14.15 -7.63
CA ARG A 193 13.03 14.07 -8.82
C ARG A 193 12.51 15.45 -9.20
N ASP A 194 12.52 15.74 -10.49
CA ASP A 194 12.10 17.02 -11.07
C ASP A 194 12.83 18.23 -10.44
N ASP A 195 14.17 18.15 -10.36
CA ASP A 195 15.02 19.13 -9.65
C ASP A 195 14.61 19.37 -8.18
N GLY A 196 14.08 18.33 -7.55
CA GLY A 196 13.59 18.35 -6.16
C GLY A 196 12.16 18.86 -6.00
N ALA A 197 11.48 19.24 -7.09
CA ALA A 197 10.08 19.70 -7.03
C ALA A 197 9.16 18.66 -6.40
N HIS A 198 9.34 17.37 -6.71
CA HIS A 198 8.54 16.30 -6.10
C HIS A 198 8.67 16.28 -4.57
N GLY A 199 9.90 16.36 -4.05
CA GLY A 199 10.15 16.39 -2.62
C GLY A 199 9.52 17.62 -1.96
N ILE A 200 9.67 18.78 -2.58
CA ILE A 200 9.05 20.04 -2.13
C ILE A 200 7.53 19.91 -2.11
N ASP A 201 6.92 19.31 -3.13
CA ASP A 201 5.47 19.11 -3.23
C ASP A 201 4.96 18.16 -2.13
N LEU A 202 5.69 17.08 -1.84
CA LEU A 202 5.38 16.21 -0.70
C LEU A 202 5.37 16.99 0.61
N LEU A 203 6.40 17.82 0.84
CA LEU A 203 6.50 18.60 2.07
C LEU A 203 5.42 19.68 2.14
N ARG A 204 5.09 20.33 1.01
CA ARG A 204 4.01 21.33 0.93
C ARG A 204 2.66 20.70 1.26
N ALA A 205 2.35 19.55 0.64
CA ALA A 205 1.11 18.84 0.88
C ALA A 205 1.00 18.36 2.34
N SER A 206 2.13 17.93 2.92
CA SER A 206 2.22 17.55 4.32
C SER A 206 2.00 18.73 5.27
N ALA A 207 2.61 19.88 4.98
CA ALA A 207 2.47 21.09 5.77
C ALA A 207 1.03 21.61 5.73
N GLN A 208 0.45 21.73 4.53
CA GLN A 208 -0.94 22.13 4.35
C GLN A 208 -1.89 21.21 5.12
N HIS A 209 -1.73 19.89 4.98
CA HIS A 209 -2.57 18.94 5.71
C HIS A 209 -2.41 19.08 7.23
N SER A 210 -1.21 19.34 7.72
CA SER A 210 -0.96 19.59 9.14
C SER A 210 -1.68 20.85 9.63
N ASP A 211 -1.68 21.92 8.85
CA ASP A 211 -2.40 23.16 9.16
C ASP A 211 -3.92 22.93 9.18
N ASP A 212 -4.45 22.22 8.17
CA ASP A 212 -5.88 21.93 8.01
C ASP A 212 -6.45 21.13 9.20
N VAL A 213 -5.70 20.14 9.70
CA VAL A 213 -6.15 19.28 10.81
C VAL A 213 -5.79 19.82 12.19
N CYS A 214 -4.84 20.77 12.28
CA CYS A 214 -4.50 21.43 13.55
C CYS A 214 -5.52 22.53 13.90
N PHE A 215 -6.15 23.15 12.90
CA PHE A 215 -7.21 24.15 13.08
C PHE A 215 -8.57 23.72 12.52
N PRO A 216 -9.22 22.68 13.08
CA PRO A 216 -10.62 22.39 12.76
C PRO A 216 -11.59 23.40 13.42
N PHE A 217 -11.09 24.35 14.20
CA PHE A 217 -11.88 25.45 14.77
C PHE A 217 -11.68 26.73 13.94
N PRO A 218 -12.77 27.46 13.63
CA PRO A 218 -12.66 28.73 12.92
C PRO A 218 -11.71 29.66 13.69
N GLU A 219 -10.83 30.36 12.97
CA GLU A 219 -9.90 31.31 13.57
C GLU A 219 -10.61 32.22 14.58
N PRO A 220 -10.01 32.49 15.76
CA PRO A 220 -10.52 33.55 16.61
C PRO A 220 -10.51 34.87 15.80
N PRO A 221 -11.54 35.72 15.94
CA PRO A 221 -11.58 36.98 15.21
C PRO A 221 -10.32 37.80 15.51
N PRO A 222 -9.83 38.59 14.53
CA PRO A 222 -8.65 39.40 14.73
C PRO A 222 -8.81 40.26 16.00
N PRO A 223 -7.71 40.49 16.76
CA PRO A 223 -7.78 41.27 17.98
C PRO A 223 -8.44 42.62 17.68
N LEU A 224 -9.53 42.92 18.39
CA LEU A 224 -10.18 44.22 18.30
C LEU A 224 -9.10 45.28 18.55
N GLN A 225 -8.93 46.18 17.60
CA GLN A 225 -8.01 47.31 17.74
C GLN A 225 -8.30 48.00 19.08
N PRO A 226 -7.27 48.40 19.85
CA PRO A 226 -7.49 49.01 21.14
C PRO A 226 -8.35 50.26 20.95
N PHE A 227 -9.52 50.25 21.59
CA PHE A 227 -10.37 51.43 21.69
C PHE A 227 -9.53 52.57 22.26
N HIS A 228 -9.28 53.59 21.44
CA HIS A 228 -8.73 54.85 21.91
C HIS A 228 -9.76 55.48 22.86
N LEU A 229 -9.54 55.35 24.16
CA LEU A 229 -10.23 56.17 25.15
C LEU A 229 -9.80 57.63 24.95
N PRO A 230 -10.72 58.57 24.72
CA PRO A 230 -10.37 59.98 24.64
C PRO A 230 -9.89 60.43 26.03
N ASN A 231 -8.66 60.94 26.08
CA ASN A 231 -8.04 61.48 27.28
C ASN A 231 -8.83 62.71 27.76
N PRO A 232 -9.39 62.72 28.99
CA PRO A 232 -10.21 63.82 29.48
C PRO A 232 -9.39 65.02 30.00
N ASN A 233 -8.07 65.00 29.90
CA ASN A 233 -7.22 66.10 30.34
C ASN A 233 -6.42 66.70 29.20
N LEU A 234 -7.03 67.63 28.46
CA LEU A 234 -6.28 68.73 27.87
C LEU A 234 -7.17 69.98 27.81
N HIS A 235 -7.20 70.69 28.92
CA HIS A 235 -7.63 72.08 28.96
C HIS A 235 -6.67 72.93 28.11
N HIS A 236 -7.27 73.83 27.33
CA HIS A 236 -6.70 74.97 26.63
C HIS A 236 -5.28 75.42 27.05
N ALA A 237 -4.38 75.45 26.07
CA ALA A 237 -3.41 76.53 25.94
C ALA A 237 -3.04 76.68 24.45
N GLY A 238 -3.59 77.71 23.81
CA GLY A 238 -3.12 78.15 22.51
C GLY A 238 -1.82 78.94 22.68
N GLN A 239 -0.81 78.64 21.86
CA GLN A 239 0.13 79.66 21.40
C GLN A 239 0.90 79.16 20.17
N ARG A 240 0.84 79.98 19.12
CA ARG A 240 1.68 79.93 17.93
C ARG A 240 3.14 80.15 18.36
N GLN A 241 4.10 79.45 17.77
CA GLN A 241 5.14 80.03 16.91
C GLN A 241 6.32 79.09 16.59
N HIS A 242 6.73 79.22 15.33
CA HIS A 242 8.10 79.13 14.79
C HIS A 242 8.78 77.77 14.60
N GLN A 243 8.70 77.35 13.33
CA GLN A 243 9.77 76.75 12.52
C GLN A 243 11.19 77.04 13.03
N ARG A 244 12.02 75.98 13.09
CA ARG A 244 13.44 76.06 12.76
C ARG A 244 13.95 74.71 12.27
N ASN A 245 14.31 74.69 10.98
CA ASN A 245 15.03 73.64 10.30
C ASN A 245 16.46 73.53 10.85
N HIS A 246 17.00 72.30 10.95
CA HIS A 246 18.44 72.07 10.98
C HIS A 246 18.82 70.89 10.06
N PRO A 247 19.93 70.97 9.28
CA PRO A 247 20.34 69.98 8.27
C PRO A 247 21.29 68.91 8.85
N PRO A 248 21.62 67.85 8.09
CA PRO A 248 22.43 66.74 8.60
C PRO A 248 23.93 67.07 8.65
N ARG A 249 24.61 66.50 9.65
CA ARG A 249 26.07 66.44 9.72
C ARG A 249 26.58 65.24 8.91
N GLN A 250 27.71 65.49 8.26
CA GLN A 250 28.56 64.55 7.52
C GLN A 250 29.02 63.39 8.40
#